data_AF-A0A485KZ25-F1
#
_entry.id   AF-A0A485KZ25-F1
#
_cell.length_a   1.000
_cell.length_b   1.000
_cell.length_c   1.000
_cell.angle_alpha   90.00
_cell.angle_beta   90.00
_cell.angle_gamma   90.00
#
_symmetry.space_group_name_H-M   'P 1'
#
loop_
_entity.id
_entity.type
_entity.pdbx_description
1 polymer ?
#
loop_
_entity_poly.entity_id
_entity_poly.type
_entity_poly.pdbx_seq_one_letter_code
_entity_poly.pdbx_strand_id
1 'polypeptide(L)'
;MRCTNTIHQLCLVLCSLVGIGAAGYLLGTTTYDFIGNLKISVATIIVFASIFVLSLLLLLATAFGAPMPVRWLGVLGSFSGSGLYVIYLGLLVSVHATNTFGMVGGFFCFAVGLFFFIFGLAWREKESSGYGALLSP
;
A
#
# COMPACT_ATOMS: atom_id res chain seq x y z
N MET A 1 10.73 10.59 18.90
CA MET A 1 10.17 9.39 18.23
C MET A 1 8.70 9.52 17.85
N ARG A 2 7.83 10.20 18.65
CA ARG A 2 6.42 10.41 18.27
C ARG A 2 6.22 11.05 16.89
N CYS A 3 6.93 12.13 16.55
CA CYS A 3 6.82 12.78 15.23
C CYS A 3 7.21 11.87 14.06
N THR A 4 8.24 11.04 14.21
CA THR A 4 8.69 10.11 13.15
C THR A 4 7.62 9.07 12.85
N ASN A 5 6.95 8.54 13.88
CA ASN A 5 5.83 7.61 13.70
C ASN A 5 4.63 8.28 13.01
N THR A 6 4.33 9.54 13.33
CA THR A 6 3.21 10.27 12.70
C THR A 6 3.47 10.56 11.24
N ILE A 7 4.68 11.00 10.89
CA ILE A 7 5.08 11.25 9.50
C ILE A 7 5.04 9.96 8.69
N HIS A 8 5.55 8.86 9.25
CA HIS A 8 5.49 7.54 8.63
C HIS A 8 4.06 7.10 8.36
N GLN A 9 3.17 7.17 9.36
CA GLN A 9 1.76 6.85 9.18
C GLN A 9 1.10 7.72 8.10
N LEU A 10 1.36 9.04 8.10
CA LEU A 10 0.85 9.95 7.08
C LEU A 10 1.31 9.55 5.68
N CYS A 11 2.59 9.24 5.51
CA CYS A 11 3.13 8.76 4.24
C CYS A 11 2.48 7.44 3.80
N LEU A 12 2.28 6.49 4.71
CA LEU A 12 1.60 5.23 4.40
C LEU A 12 0.13 5.43 4.02
N VAL A 13 -0.56 6.38 4.66
CA VAL A 13 -1.95 6.76 4.31
C VAL A 13 -2.01 7.39 2.91
N LEU A 14 -1.05 8.26 2.56
CA LEU A 14 -1.00 8.80 1.21
C LEU A 14 -0.75 7.69 0.18
N CYS A 15 0.15 6.75 0.49
CA CYS A 15 0.42 5.61 -0.39
C CYS A 15 -0.80 4.69 -0.57
N SER A 16 -1.58 4.45 0.49
CA SER A 16 -2.81 3.65 0.38
C SER A 16 -3.88 4.35 -0.44
N LEU A 17 -4.04 5.68 -0.31
CA LEU A 17 -4.95 6.45 -1.14
C LEU A 17 -4.57 6.41 -2.62
N VAL A 18 -3.27 6.50 -2.93
CA VAL A 18 -2.76 6.32 -4.30
C VAL A 18 -3.11 4.94 -4.84
N GLY A 19 -2.93 3.88 -4.04
CA GLY A 19 -3.27 2.52 -4.43
C GLY A 19 -4.76 2.30 -4.67
N ILE A 20 -5.63 2.86 -3.80
CA ILE A 20 -7.09 2.82 -3.96
C ILE A 20 -7.51 3.55 -5.25
N GLY A 21 -6.98 4.76 -5.46
CA GLY A 21 -7.30 5.57 -6.64
C GLY A 21 -6.84 4.90 -7.93
N ALA A 22 -5.63 4.32 -7.94
CA ALA A 22 -5.10 3.60 -9.10
C ALA A 22 -5.91 2.34 -9.40
N ALA A 23 -6.27 1.54 -8.39
CA ALA A 23 -7.08 0.34 -8.58
C ALA A 23 -8.49 0.67 -9.09
N GLY A 24 -9.13 1.71 -8.54
CA GLY A 24 -10.44 2.18 -9.01
C GLY A 24 -10.40 2.68 -10.45
N TYR A 25 -9.36 3.43 -10.81
CA TYR A 25 -9.16 3.88 -12.19
C TYR A 25 -8.94 2.72 -13.15
N LEU A 26 -8.09 1.75 -12.78
CA LEU A 26 -7.83 0.58 -13.59
C LEU A 26 -9.09 -0.24 -13.82
N LEU A 27 -9.84 -0.54 -12.77
CA LEU A 27 -11.13 -1.24 -12.88
C LEU A 27 -12.10 -0.55 -13.84
N GLY A 28 -12.17 0.78 -13.81
CA GLY A 28 -13.10 1.56 -14.63
C GLY A 28 -12.67 1.80 -16.07
N THR A 29 -11.38 1.65 -16.40
CA THR A 29 -10.83 1.98 -17.73
C THR A 29 -10.35 0.78 -18.52
N THR A 30 -10.10 -0.36 -17.87
CA THR A 30 -9.71 -1.58 -18.57
C THR A 30 -10.89 -2.26 -19.24
N THR A 31 -10.76 -2.57 -20.53
CA THR A 31 -11.73 -3.36 -21.28
C THR A 31 -11.53 -4.85 -20.99
N TYR A 32 -12.61 -5.53 -20.61
CA TYR A 32 -12.60 -6.97 -20.36
C TYR A 32 -13.21 -7.73 -21.53
N ASP A 33 -12.46 -8.65 -22.10
CA ASP A 33 -12.96 -9.59 -23.10
C ASP A 33 -13.28 -10.92 -22.43
N PHE A 34 -14.57 -11.18 -22.22
CA PHE A 34 -15.06 -12.41 -21.61
C PHE A 34 -15.33 -13.52 -22.64
N ILE A 35 -15.21 -13.24 -23.94
CA ILE A 35 -15.57 -14.17 -25.02
C ILE A 35 -14.29 -14.79 -25.62
N GLY A 36 -13.29 -13.98 -25.96
CA GLY A 36 -12.04 -14.44 -26.57
C GLY A 36 -10.95 -14.83 -25.58
N ASN A 37 -10.89 -14.16 -24.42
CA ASN A 37 -9.79 -14.30 -23.46
C ASN A 37 -10.26 -14.24 -21.98
N LEU A 38 -11.30 -15.01 -21.64
CA LEU A 38 -11.89 -15.07 -20.29
C LEU A 38 -10.84 -15.21 -19.17
N LYS A 39 -9.84 -16.09 -19.34
CA LYS A 39 -8.81 -16.35 -18.32
C LYS A 39 -8.00 -15.10 -17.97
N ILE A 40 -7.62 -14.32 -18.98
CA ILE A 40 -6.82 -13.11 -18.81
C ILE A 40 -7.68 -12.04 -18.15
N SER A 41 -8.89 -11.82 -18.65
CA SER A 41 -9.83 -10.85 -18.08
C SER A 41 -10.13 -11.11 -16.60
N VAL A 42 -10.39 -12.37 -16.23
CA VAL A 42 -10.62 -12.74 -14.82
C VAL A 42 -9.36 -12.54 -13.96
N ALA A 43 -8.19 -12.92 -14.45
CA ALA A 43 -6.93 -12.70 -13.73
C ALA A 43 -6.67 -11.21 -13.50
N THR A 44 -6.92 -10.37 -14.49
CA THR A 44 -6.78 -8.91 -14.41
C THR A 44 -7.70 -8.31 -13.34
N ILE A 45 -8.97 -8.74 -13.28
CA ILE A 45 -9.92 -8.31 -12.23
C ILE A 45 -9.41 -8.70 -10.85
N ILE A 46 -8.93 -9.94 -10.69
CA ILE A 46 -8.40 -10.43 -9.40
C ILE A 46 -7.19 -9.61 -8.96
N VAL A 47 -6.30 -9.24 -9.89
CA VAL A 47 -5.15 -8.39 -9.59
C VAL A 47 -5.58 -6.99 -9.15
N PHE A 48 -6.55 -6.37 -9.82
CA PHE A 48 -7.00 -5.04 -9.40
C PHE A 48 -7.76 -5.07 -8.07
N ALA A 49 -8.55 -6.12 -7.84
CA ALA A 49 -9.22 -6.35 -6.57
C ALA A 49 -8.19 -6.56 -5.44
N SER A 50 -7.09 -7.28 -5.69
CA SER A 50 -6.05 -7.47 -4.68
C SER A 50 -5.31 -6.16 -4.37
N ILE A 51 -4.99 -5.34 -5.38
CA ILE A 51 -4.40 -4.00 -5.16
C ILE A 51 -5.33 -3.14 -4.30
N PHE A 52 -6.64 -3.17 -4.58
CA PHE A 52 -7.63 -2.43 -3.81
C PHE A 52 -7.72 -2.90 -2.35
N VAL A 53 -7.82 -4.21 -2.12
CA VAL A 53 -7.91 -4.80 -0.77
C VAL A 53 -6.62 -4.54 0.02
N LEU A 54 -5.45 -4.73 -0.59
CA LEU A 54 -4.16 -4.45 0.03
C LEU A 54 -4.01 -2.98 0.41
N SER A 55 -4.47 -2.07 -0.45
CA SER A 55 -4.46 -0.64 -0.15
C SER A 55 -5.41 -0.28 0.98
N LEU A 56 -6.60 -0.89 1.03
CA LEU A 56 -7.54 -0.71 2.14
C LEU A 56 -7.00 -1.26 3.46
N LEU A 57 -6.36 -2.43 3.46
CA LEU A 57 -5.74 -3.00 4.67
C LEU A 57 -4.65 -2.07 5.20
N LEU A 58 -3.86 -1.46 4.31
CA LEU A 58 -2.87 -0.46 4.70
C LEU A 58 -3.53 0.77 5.30
N LEU A 59 -4.60 1.31 4.67
CA LEU A 59 -5.35 2.45 5.19
C LEU A 59 -5.95 2.15 6.58
N LEU A 60 -6.53 0.97 6.77
CA LEU A 60 -7.07 0.55 8.07
C LEU A 60 -5.98 0.42 9.13
N ALA A 61 -4.81 -0.12 8.77
CA ALA A 61 -3.68 -0.25 9.68
C ALA A 61 -3.15 1.13 10.11
N THR A 62 -3.07 2.09 9.19
CA THR A 62 -2.29 3.33 9.38
C THR A 62 -3.14 4.53 9.76
N ALA A 63 -4.34 4.68 9.18
CA ALA A 63 -5.27 5.76 9.53
C ALA A 63 -6.07 5.43 10.79
N PHE A 64 -6.62 4.21 10.85
CA PHE A 64 -7.53 3.79 11.93
C PHE A 64 -6.82 3.04 13.06
N GLY A 65 -5.54 2.69 12.91
CA GLY A 65 -4.81 1.91 13.91
C GLY A 65 -5.42 0.53 14.14
N ALA A 66 -6.11 -0.04 13.14
CA ALA A 66 -6.81 -1.30 13.29
C ALA A 66 -5.79 -2.43 13.56
N PRO A 67 -5.94 -3.21 14.65
CA PRO A 67 -4.97 -4.26 14.99
C PRO A 67 -5.11 -5.52 14.11
N MET A 68 -6.26 -5.71 13.46
CA MET A 68 -6.54 -6.87 12.61
C MET A 68 -5.65 -6.92 11.35
N PRO A 69 -5.58 -5.87 10.51
CA PRO A 69 -4.68 -5.85 9.36
C PRO A 69 -3.21 -6.04 9.73
N VAL A 70 -2.78 -5.43 10.85
CA VAL A 70 -1.42 -5.55 11.36
C VAL A 70 -1.12 -6.98 11.83
N ARG A 71 -2.10 -7.69 12.40
CA ARG A 71 -1.99 -9.12 12.75
C ARG A 71 -1.98 -10.04 11.53
N TRP A 72 -2.77 -9.74 10.50
CA TRP A 72 -2.84 -10.56 9.28
C TRP A 72 -1.59 -10.40 8.41
N LEU A 73 -1.11 -9.17 8.29
CA LEU A 73 0.08 -8.80 7.54
C LEU A 73 1.14 -8.38 8.54
N GLY A 74 1.63 -9.32 9.36
CA GLY A 74 2.59 -9.06 10.47
C GLY A 74 3.80 -8.19 10.10
N VAL A 75 4.10 -8.10 8.81
CA VAL A 75 5.08 -7.20 8.19
C VAL A 75 4.76 -5.71 8.44
N LEU A 76 3.49 -5.32 8.59
CA LEU A 76 3.06 -3.95 8.88
C LEU A 76 3.44 -3.48 10.30
N GLY A 77 3.81 -4.37 11.22
CA GLY A 77 4.14 -4.02 12.61
C GLY A 77 5.51 -3.35 12.82
N SER A 78 6.31 -3.22 11.78
CA SER A 78 7.64 -2.59 11.82
C SER A 78 7.78 -1.54 10.72
N PHE A 79 8.63 -0.53 10.89
CA PHE A 79 8.92 0.42 9.79
C PHE A 79 9.55 -0.28 8.59
N SER A 80 10.44 -1.25 8.82
CA SER A 80 11.06 -2.01 7.74
C SER A 80 10.02 -2.79 6.95
N GLY A 81 9.14 -3.51 7.64
CA GLY A 81 8.12 -4.32 6.97
C GLY A 81 7.01 -3.47 6.33
N SER A 82 6.52 -2.42 6.98
CA SER A 82 5.55 -1.50 6.36
C SER A 82 6.16 -0.77 5.15
N GLY A 83 7.46 -0.46 5.17
CA GLY A 83 8.20 0.03 4.01
C GLY A 83 8.22 -0.99 2.86
N LEU A 84 8.59 -2.25 3.14
CA LEU A 84 8.54 -3.36 2.18
C LEU A 84 7.14 -3.57 1.57
N TYR A 85 6.10 -3.45 2.39
CA TYR A 85 4.72 -3.57 1.96
C TYR A 85 4.36 -2.46 0.96
N VAL A 86 4.75 -1.22 1.24
CA VAL A 86 4.50 -0.09 0.33
C VAL A 86 5.35 -0.16 -0.94
N ILE A 87 6.58 -0.68 -0.87
CA ILE A 87 7.38 -1.00 -2.06
C ILE A 87 6.63 -1.99 -2.95
N TYR A 88 6.15 -3.09 -2.37
CA TYR A 88 5.39 -4.12 -3.09
C TYR A 88 4.13 -3.54 -3.74
N LEU A 89 3.38 -2.74 -2.99
CA LEU A 89 2.15 -2.11 -3.46
C LEU A 89 2.44 -1.08 -4.57
N GLY A 90 3.49 -0.27 -4.41
CA GLY A 90 3.95 0.69 -5.42
C GLY A 90 4.40 0.00 -6.72
N LEU A 91 5.09 -1.13 -6.63
CA LEU A 91 5.47 -1.94 -7.79
C LEU A 91 4.23 -2.50 -8.49
N LEU A 92 3.29 -3.12 -7.77
CA LEU A 92 2.05 -3.62 -8.34
C LEU A 92 1.28 -2.51 -9.07
N VAL A 93 1.14 -1.35 -8.43
CA VAL A 93 0.49 -0.19 -9.05
C VAL A 93 1.26 0.25 -10.29
N SER A 94 2.59 0.37 -10.25
CA SER A 94 3.38 0.83 -11.40
C SER A 94 3.35 -0.12 -12.60
N VAL A 95 3.28 -1.43 -12.36
CA VAL A 95 3.28 -2.45 -13.43
C VAL A 95 1.91 -2.54 -14.11
N HIS A 96 0.84 -2.32 -13.34
CA HIS A 96 -0.52 -2.49 -13.84
C HIS A 96 -1.19 -1.16 -14.24
N ALA A 97 -0.72 -0.03 -13.72
CA ALA A 97 -1.15 1.28 -14.14
C ALA A 97 -0.56 1.66 -15.49
N THR A 98 -1.40 1.68 -16.53
CA THR A 98 -1.01 2.16 -17.86
C THR A 98 -1.06 3.69 -17.97
N ASN A 99 -1.47 4.39 -16.92
CA ASN A 99 -1.59 5.85 -16.89
C ASN A 99 -0.41 6.53 -16.17
N THR A 100 -0.08 7.75 -16.58
CA THR A 100 0.99 8.55 -15.96
C THR A 100 0.75 8.75 -14.47
N PHE A 101 -0.51 8.87 -14.04
CA PHE A 101 -0.86 9.05 -12.64
C PHE A 101 -0.49 7.84 -11.77
N GLY A 102 -0.87 6.63 -12.17
CA GLY A 102 -0.52 5.43 -11.42
C GLY A 102 0.96 5.07 -11.54
N MET A 103 1.61 5.39 -12.65
CA MET A 103 3.07 5.26 -12.77
C MET A 103 3.82 6.19 -11.81
N VAL A 104 3.49 7.49 -11.80
CA VAL A 104 4.10 8.47 -10.88
C VAL A 104 3.76 8.15 -9.42
N GLY A 105 2.50 7.81 -9.15
CA GLY A 105 2.05 7.41 -7.82
C GLY A 105 2.71 6.12 -7.32
N GLY A 106 2.88 5.12 -8.19
CA GLY A 106 3.59 3.88 -7.88
C GLY A 106 5.07 4.13 -7.57
N PHE A 107 5.72 5.01 -8.34
CA PHE A 107 7.12 5.39 -8.09
C PHE A 107 7.28 6.19 -6.79
N PHE A 108 6.30 7.04 -6.46
CA PHE A 108 6.25 7.74 -5.17
C PHE A 108 6.14 6.74 -4.01
N CYS A 109 5.20 5.78 -4.08
CA CYS A 109 5.08 4.72 -3.09
C CYS A 109 6.39 3.92 -2.96
N PHE A 110 7.02 3.59 -4.08
CA PHE A 110 8.31 2.88 -4.08
C PHE A 110 9.39 3.67 -3.35
N ALA A 111 9.57 4.96 -3.66
CA ALA A 111 10.57 5.82 -3.03
C ALA A 111 10.33 5.97 -1.51
N VAL A 112 9.07 6.18 -1.12
CA VAL A 112 8.65 6.29 0.30
C VAL A 112 8.92 4.97 1.03
N GLY A 113 8.50 3.85 0.46
CA GLY A 113 8.72 2.54 1.06
C GLY A 113 10.21 2.19 1.20
N LEU A 114 11.02 2.53 0.20
CA LEU A 114 12.47 2.31 0.22
C LEU A 114 13.16 3.17 1.28
N PHE A 115 12.76 4.44 1.43
CA PHE A 115 13.25 5.32 2.48
C PHE A 115 12.98 4.73 3.87
N PHE A 116 11.75 4.30 4.14
CA PHE A 116 11.40 3.73 5.44
C PHE A 116 11.95 2.33 5.68
N PHE A 117 12.15 1.55 4.63
CA PHE A 117 12.84 0.26 4.72
C PHE A 117 14.29 0.44 5.19
N ILE A 118 15.04 1.36 4.55
CA ILE A 118 16.43 1.67 4.94
C ILE A 118 16.46 2.29 6.34
N PHE A 119 15.51 3.18 6.65
CA PHE A 119 15.41 3.80 7.97
C PHE A 119 15.21 2.74 9.07
N GLY A 120 14.27 1.81 8.88
CA GLY A 120 14.00 0.73 9.82
C GLY A 120 15.20 -0.23 10.02
N LEU A 121 15.98 -0.46 8.96
CA LEU A 121 17.23 -1.24 9.05
C LEU A 121 18.33 -0.47 9.79
N ALA A 122 18.53 0.81 9.47
CA ALA A 122 19.58 1.64 10.05
C ALA A 122 19.36 1.88 11.54
N TRP A 123 18.11 2.06 11.97
CA TRP A 123 17.77 2.35 13.36
C TRP A 123 17.55 1.12 14.24
N ARG A 124 17.73 -0.11 13.71
CA ARG A 124 17.54 -1.39 14.42
C ARG A 124 16.32 -1.37 15.33
N GLU A 125 15.15 -1.11 14.74
CA GLU A 125 13.94 -0.92 15.52
C GLU A 125 13.65 -2.10 16.44
N LYS A 126 13.55 -1.82 17.74
CA LYS A 126 12.75 -2.65 18.64
C LYS A 126 11.30 -2.39 18.28
N GLU A 127 10.56 -3.45 17.97
CA GLU A 127 9.14 -3.50 17.60
C GLU A 127 8.39 -2.19 17.91
N SER A 128 7.91 -1.51 16.87
CA SER A 128 6.95 -0.41 17.04
C SER A 128 5.68 -1.02 17.58
N SER A 129 5.54 -1.05 18.91
CA SER A 129 4.37 -1.51 19.65
C SER A 129 3.11 -0.82 19.12
N GLY A 130 2.47 -1.42 18.13
CA GLY A 130 1.23 -0.98 17.50
C GLY A 130 1.29 0.40 16.82
N TYR A 131 0.68 0.54 15.65
CA TYR A 131 0.26 1.86 15.20
C TYR A 131 -0.86 2.35 16.11
N GLY A 132 -0.62 3.42 16.87
CA GLY A 132 -1.71 4.19 17.50
C GLY A 132 -2.57 4.83 16.41
N ALA A 133 -3.89 4.92 16.62
CA ALA A 133 -4.77 5.54 15.64
C ALA A 133 -4.35 7.01 15.38
N LEU A 134 -4.25 7.41 14.11
CA LEU A 134 -3.93 8.80 13.77
C LEU A 134 -5.04 9.77 14.24
N LEU A 135 -6.23 9.24 14.52
CA LEU A 135 -7.44 9.95 14.93
C LEU A 135 -7.77 9.84 16.44
N SER A 136 -6.92 9.21 17.27
CA SER A 136 -7.17 9.20 18.72
C SER A 136 -6.65 10.50 19.36
N PRO A 137 -7.44 11.19 20.22
CA PRO A 137 -7.01 12.39 20.93
C PRO A 137 -5.82 12.15 21.87
#